data_AF-A0A151TAC1-F1
#
_entry.id   AF-A0A151TAC1-F1
#
_cell.length_a   1.000
_cell.length_b   1.000
_cell.length_c   1.000
_cell.angle_alpha   90.00
_cell.angle_beta   90.00
_cell.angle_gamma   90.00
#
_symmetry.space_group_name_H-M   'P 1'
#
loop_
_entity.id
_entity.type
_entity.pdbx_description
1 polymer ?
#
loop_
_entity_poly.entity_id
_entity_poly.type
_entity_poly.pdbx_seq_one_letter_code
_entity_poly.pdbx_strand_id
1 'polypeptide(L)'
;MAEGPASPGCGSHDSGDHSPRSNIREQDRYLPIANISCIMKKALPANSKIAKDTKETVQECVSEFISFITSESSKSGTRGILTHV
;
A
#
# COMPACT_ATOMS: atom_id res chain seq x y z
N MET A 1 -5.37 -15.51 51.70
CA MET A 1 -5.62 -14.22 51.02
C MET A 1 -4.27 -13.59 50.72
N ALA A 2 -3.90 -13.51 49.45
CA ALA A 2 -2.91 -12.58 48.90
C ALA A 2 -2.94 -12.75 47.38
N GLU A 3 -3.85 -12.02 46.72
CA GLU A 3 -3.80 -11.82 45.27
C GLU A 3 -2.48 -11.14 44.91
N GLY A 4 -1.76 -11.72 43.95
CA GLY A 4 -0.62 -11.08 43.30
C GLY A 4 -1.11 -9.93 42.42
N PRO A 5 -0.27 -8.90 42.19
CA PRO A 5 -0.70 -7.66 41.54
C PRO A 5 -1.04 -7.89 40.05
N ALA A 6 -2.11 -7.23 39.64
CA ALA A 6 -2.72 -7.26 38.32
C ALA A 6 -1.76 -6.88 37.18
N SER A 7 -1.84 -7.63 36.08
CA SER A 7 -1.25 -7.30 34.79
C SER A 7 -1.86 -6.02 34.22
N PRO A 8 -1.07 -5.02 33.78
CA PRO A 8 -1.60 -3.94 32.94
C PRO A 8 -1.64 -4.39 31.48
N GLY A 9 -2.85 -4.52 30.96
CA GLY A 9 -3.28 -3.98 29.66
C GLY A 9 -2.41 -4.29 28.44
N CYS A 10 -2.83 -5.32 27.71
CA CYS A 10 -2.62 -5.51 26.29
C CYS A 10 -2.82 -4.20 25.48
N GLY A 11 -1.80 -3.87 24.69
CA GLY A 11 -1.87 -3.24 23.37
C GLY A 11 -2.79 -2.03 23.20
N SER A 12 -2.23 -0.82 23.31
CA SER A 12 -2.81 0.37 22.68
C SER A 12 -2.85 0.17 21.17
N HIS A 13 -4.06 -0.01 20.63
CA HIS A 13 -4.33 0.06 19.21
C HIS A 13 -4.83 1.47 18.86
N ASP A 14 -4.33 1.95 17.72
CA ASP A 14 -4.83 3.04 16.88
C ASP A 14 -4.87 4.44 17.52
N SER A 15 -3.75 5.14 17.43
CA SER A 15 -3.75 6.61 17.43
C SER A 15 -3.14 7.06 16.12
N GLY A 16 -4.03 7.36 15.16
CA GLY A 16 -3.68 7.80 13.82
C GLY A 16 -2.77 9.03 13.82
N ASP A 17 -1.52 8.83 13.45
CA ASP A 17 -0.64 9.89 12.97
C ASP A 17 -0.92 10.12 11.48
N HIS A 18 -2.09 10.69 11.18
CA HIS A 18 -2.33 11.34 9.89
C HIS A 18 -1.68 12.73 9.89
N SER A 19 -0.38 12.77 10.18
CA SER A 19 0.43 13.93 9.89
C SER A 19 0.44 14.11 8.37
N PRO A 20 0.31 15.31 7.78
CA PRO A 20 0.41 15.49 6.33
C PRO A 20 1.72 14.93 5.73
N ARG A 21 2.73 14.67 6.57
CA ARG A 21 3.94 13.93 6.21
C ARG A 21 3.73 12.43 5.97
N SER A 22 2.80 11.75 6.66
CA SER A 22 2.52 10.32 6.44
C SER A 22 1.84 10.10 5.09
N ASN A 23 0.85 10.93 4.74
CA ASN A 23 0.17 10.87 3.44
C ASN A 23 1.12 11.05 2.24
N ILE A 24 2.14 11.91 2.37
CA ILE A 24 3.16 12.12 1.33
C ILE A 24 4.00 10.84 1.14
N ARG A 25 4.43 10.23 2.24
CA ARG A 25 5.22 8.99 2.21
C ARG A 25 4.43 7.79 1.68
N GLU A 26 3.12 7.79 1.86
CA GLU A 26 2.23 6.77 1.30
C GLU A 26 2.05 6.95 -0.21
N GLN A 27 1.95 8.19 -0.69
CA GLN A 27 1.91 8.49 -2.13
C GLN A 27 3.19 8.10 -2.85
N ASP A 28 4.37 8.22 -2.21
CA ASP A 28 5.66 7.75 -2.74
C ASP A 28 5.74 6.22 -2.93
N ARG A 29 4.73 5.45 -2.49
CA ARG A 29 4.66 3.99 -2.66
C ARG A 29 3.62 3.56 -3.68
N TYR A 30 2.98 4.51 -4.36
CA TYR A 30 1.93 4.21 -5.32
C TYR A 30 2.17 4.95 -6.63
N LEU A 31 1.90 4.29 -7.76
CA LEU A 31 1.86 4.98 -9.04
C LEU A 31 0.74 6.03 -9.03
N PRO A 32 0.91 7.18 -9.71
CA PRO A 32 -0.15 8.17 -9.84
C PRO A 32 -1.46 7.56 -10.35
N ILE A 33 -2.58 7.89 -9.71
CA ILE A 33 -3.90 7.34 -10.05
C ILE A 33 -4.30 7.58 -11.51
N ALA A 34 -3.76 8.64 -12.13
CA ALA A 34 -3.95 8.94 -13.55
C ALA A 34 -3.36 7.85 -14.46
N ASN A 35 -2.19 7.31 -14.09
CA ASN A 35 -1.53 6.23 -14.83
C ASN A 35 -2.35 4.94 -14.70
N ILE A 36 -2.84 4.63 -13.49
CA ILE A 36 -3.76 3.51 -13.24
C ILE A 36 -5.01 3.64 -14.10
N SER A 37 -5.68 4.81 -14.05
CA SER A 37 -6.89 5.06 -14.84
C SER A 37 -6.65 4.96 -16.35
N CYS A 38 -5.49 5.38 -16.85
CA CYS A 38 -5.14 5.32 -18.27
C CYS A 38 -5.01 3.87 -18.73
N ILE A 39 -4.29 3.03 -17.98
CA ILE A 39 -4.09 1.61 -18.31
C ILE A 39 -5.41 0.86 -18.24
N MET A 40 -6.18 1.03 -17.16
CA MET A 40 -7.47 0.36 -17.01
C MET A 40 -8.43 0.71 -18.16
N LYS A 41 -8.46 1.98 -18.61
CA LYS A 41 -9.30 2.40 -19.74
C LYS A 41 -8.93 1.73 -21.06
N LYS A 42 -7.67 1.36 -21.28
CA LYS A 42 -7.24 0.66 -22.52
C LYS A 42 -7.89 -0.72 -22.66
N ALA A 43 -8.31 -1.33 -21.56
CA ALA A 43 -9.02 -2.61 -21.55
C ALA A 43 -10.55 -2.47 -21.65
N LEU A 44 -11.07 -1.24 -21.79
CA LEU A 44 -12.50 -0.94 -21.75
C LEU A 44 -12.97 -0.22 -23.03
N PRO A 45 -14.28 -0.27 -23.35
CA PRO A 45 -14.88 0.53 -24.41
C PRO A 45 -14.67 2.05 -24.26
N ALA A 46 -14.75 2.78 -25.37
CA ALA A 46 -14.33 4.19 -25.51
C ALA A 46 -14.99 5.21 -24.56
N ASN A 47 -16.07 4.87 -23.85
CA ASN A 47 -16.78 5.78 -22.94
C ASN A 47 -16.97 5.20 -21.53
N SER A 48 -16.24 4.15 -21.20
CA SER A 48 -16.38 3.48 -19.92
C SER A 48 -15.92 4.36 -18.75
N LYS A 49 -16.74 4.40 -17.71
CA LYS A 49 -16.43 5.05 -16.44
C LYS A 49 -15.82 4.01 -15.50
N ILE A 50 -14.83 4.43 -14.72
CA ILE A 50 -14.21 3.62 -13.68
C ILE A 50 -14.49 4.33 -12.36
N ALA A 51 -15.08 3.62 -11.40
CA ALA A 51 -15.35 4.17 -10.08
C ALA A 51 -14.05 4.56 -9.38
N LYS A 52 -14.13 5.49 -8.42
CA LYS A 52 -12.97 5.94 -7.64
C LYS A 52 -12.33 4.76 -6.91
N ASP A 53 -13.14 4.03 -6.15
CA ASP A 53 -12.69 2.90 -5.32
C ASP A 53 -12.02 1.82 -6.17
N THR A 54 -12.51 1.55 -7.38
CA THR A 54 -11.85 0.59 -8.28
C THR A 54 -10.44 1.04 -8.67
N LYS A 55 -10.20 2.34 -8.85
CA LYS A 55 -8.85 2.83 -9.16
C LYS A 55 -7.93 2.71 -7.95
N GLU A 56 -8.45 2.96 -6.74
CA GLU A 56 -7.70 2.82 -5.48
C GLU A 56 -7.35 1.35 -5.21
N THR A 57 -8.31 0.43 -5.35
CA THR A 57 -8.06 -1.01 -5.22
C THR A 57 -7.01 -1.50 -6.23
N VAL A 58 -7.10 -1.07 -7.50
CA VAL A 58 -6.10 -1.48 -8.50
C VAL A 58 -4.73 -0.85 -8.24
N GLN A 59 -4.68 0.37 -7.70
CA GLN A 59 -3.42 1.00 -7.29
C GLN A 59 -2.72 0.18 -6.19
N GLU A 60 -3.47 -0.29 -5.19
CA GLU A 60 -2.97 -1.19 -4.15
C GLU A 60 -2.48 -2.52 -4.76
N CYS A 61 -3.31 -3.18 -5.58
CA CYS A 61 -2.97 -4.45 -6.20
C CYS A 61 -1.72 -4.38 -7.09
N VAL A 62 -1.55 -3.31 -7.88
CA VAL A 62 -0.37 -3.13 -8.74
C VAL A 62 0.89 -2.93 -7.91
N SER A 63 0.78 -2.21 -6.80
CA SER A 63 1.92 -1.95 -5.91
C SER A 63 2.34 -3.21 -5.17
N GLU A 64 1.38 -4.03 -4.75
CA GLU A 64 1.64 -5.37 -4.24
C GLU A 64 2.25 -6.28 -5.30
N PHE A 65 1.75 -6.25 -6.54
CA PHE A 65 2.29 -7.05 -7.63
C PHE A 65 3.77 -6.70 -7.93
N ILE A 66 4.10 -5.41 -8.00
CA ILE A 66 5.49 -4.97 -8.19
C ILE A 66 6.36 -5.45 -7.01
N SER A 67 5.86 -5.31 -5.78
CA SER A 67 6.55 -5.79 -4.58
C SER A 67 6.78 -7.30 -4.63
N PHE A 68 5.77 -8.06 -5.07
CA PHE A 68 5.87 -9.51 -5.22
C PHE A 68 6.96 -9.90 -6.24
N ILE A 69 6.93 -9.35 -7.45
CA ILE A 69 7.91 -9.65 -8.52
C ILE A 69 9.34 -9.26 -8.10
N THR A 70 9.50 -8.10 -7.46
CA THR A 70 10.80 -7.61 -7.00
C THR A 70 11.33 -8.37 -5.77
N SER A 71 10.45 -8.90 -4.92
CA SER A 71 10.81 -9.75 -3.78
C SER A 71 11.42 -11.10 -4.19
N GLU A 72 11.06 -11.63 -5.36
CA GLU A 72 11.64 -12.87 -5.89
C GLU A 72 13.02 -12.61 -6.53
N SER A 73 13.18 -11.45 -7.18
CA SER A 73 14.46 -11.06 -7.80
C SER A 73 15.55 -10.76 -6.75
N SER A 74 15.17 -10.23 -5.58
CA SER A 74 16.11 -9.94 -4.48
C SER A 74 16.59 -11.18 -3.72
N LYS A 75 15.88 -12.32 -3.79
CA LYS A 75 16.36 -13.60 -3.22
C LYS A 75 17.61 -14.13 -3.95
N SER A 76 17.83 -13.70 -5.19
CA SER A 76 18.95 -14.11 -6.04
C SER A 76 19.81 -12.91 -6.47
N GLY A 77 20.48 -12.28 -5.49
CA GLY A 77 21.65 -11.44 -5.77
C GLY A 77 21.38 -9.94 -5.84
N THR A 78 22.13 -9.22 -5.00
CA THR A 78 22.28 -7.76 -4.91
C THR A 78 21.28 -7.07 -3.98
N ARG A 79 21.73 -6.86 -2.74
CA ARG A 79 21.16 -5.90 -1.78
C ARG A 79 21.20 -4.51 -2.42
N GLY A 80 20.10 -4.05 -3.01
CA GLY A 80 20.10 -2.75 -3.70
C GLY A 80 18.78 -2.24 -4.26
N ILE A 81 17.74 -3.06 -4.40
CA ILE A 81 16.41 -2.57 -4.73
C ILE A 81 15.64 -2.26 -3.44
N LEU A 82 15.92 -1.09 -2.88
CA LEU A 82 15.01 -0.44 -1.94
C LEU A 82 13.71 -0.18 -2.71
N THR A 83 12.68 -0.93 -2.37
CA THR A 83 11.32 -0.89 -2.90
C THR A 83 10.70 0.50 -2.71
N HIS A 84 10.95 1.39 -3.68
CA HIS A 84 10.14 2.58 -3.94
C HIS A 84 9.67 2.47 -5.39
N VAL A 85 8.34 2.41 -5.58
CA VAL A 85 7.67 2.37 -6.89
C VAL A 85 7.34 3.76 -7.38
#